data_AF-A0A7J8MXK7-F1
#
_entry.id   AF-A0A7J8MXK7-F1
#
_cell.length_a   1.000
_cell.length_b   1.000
_cell.length_c   1.000
_cell.angle_alpha   90.00
_cell.angle_beta   90.00
_cell.angle_gamma   90.00
#
_symmetry.space_group_name_H-M   'P 1'
#
loop_
_entity.id
_entity.type
_entity.pdbx_description
1 polymer ?
#
loop_
_entity_poly.entity_id
_entity_poly.type
_entity_poly.pdbx_seq_one_letter_code
_entity_poly.pdbx_strand_id
1 'polypeptide(L)'
;EVKENPTKGKKVSVSIISSILDVSSHEWDSCALDATGPEKFNPFLSHGFLSSLEETGCAVKETGWMPSHIIAKDESENILGVAPLYLKSHSYGEFVFDHSWADAYYSFGARYYPKFQCCVPFTPVTGPRILVRNTSFKDQVFDVIVTALKDLTAKSQVSSLHITFPSEAEWYKLKDRGFLQRIGMQYHWKNRNYKSFDEFLMDMKQSKRKNIRQERKK
;
A
#
# COMPACT_ATOMS: atom_id res chain seq x y z
N GLU A 1 -33.06 -32.76 -10.54
CA GLU A 1 -31.90 -31.91 -10.85
C GLU A 1 -32.19 -30.48 -10.43
N VAL A 2 -31.64 -30.06 -9.29
CA VAL A 2 -31.73 -28.66 -8.84
C VAL A 2 -30.58 -27.92 -9.53
N LYS A 3 -30.92 -27.02 -10.46
CA LYS A 3 -29.96 -26.14 -11.11
C LYS A 3 -29.41 -25.17 -10.04
N GLU A 4 -28.13 -25.30 -9.71
CA GLU A 4 -27.40 -24.28 -8.95
C GLU A 4 -27.45 -22.96 -9.74
N ASN A 5 -28.02 -21.94 -9.10
CA ASN A 5 -28.00 -20.57 -9.60
C ASN A 5 -26.56 -20.04 -9.51
N PRO A 6 -25.98 -19.49 -10.59
CA PRO A 6 -24.66 -18.89 -10.50
C PRO A 6 -24.73 -17.61 -9.65
N THR A 7 -24.05 -17.66 -8.50
CA THR A 7 -23.57 -16.52 -7.70
C THR A 7 -24.58 -15.41 -7.35
N LYS A 8 -25.36 -15.59 -6.29
CA LYS A 8 -25.75 -14.44 -5.45
C LYS A 8 -24.47 -13.89 -4.82
N GLY A 9 -24.07 -12.67 -5.18
CA GLY A 9 -22.93 -11.99 -4.56
C GLY A 9 -23.14 -11.90 -3.05
N LYS A 10 -22.10 -12.24 -2.26
CA LYS A 10 -22.18 -12.10 -0.81
C LYS A 10 -22.29 -10.62 -0.45
N LYS A 11 -23.06 -10.29 0.59
CA LYS A 11 -23.10 -8.93 1.12
C LYS A 11 -21.79 -8.66 1.85
N VAL A 12 -21.11 -7.59 1.45
CA VAL A 12 -19.84 -7.15 2.02
C VAL A 12 -20.05 -5.79 2.66
N SER A 13 -19.70 -5.65 3.93
CA SER A 13 -19.65 -4.37 4.63
C SER A 13 -18.21 -3.86 4.67
N VAL A 14 -18.04 -2.54 4.64
CA VAL A 14 -16.72 -1.90 4.76
C VAL A 14 -16.75 -0.91 5.91
N SER A 15 -15.73 -0.97 6.77
CA SER A 15 -15.50 -0.05 7.87
C SER A 15 -14.08 0.52 7.82
N ILE A 16 -13.88 1.58 8.59
CA ILE A 16 -12.59 2.25 8.76
C ILE A 16 -12.19 2.08 10.22
N ILE A 17 -10.94 1.68 10.45
CA ILE A 17 -10.35 1.60 11.78
C ILE A 17 -9.25 2.66 11.94
N SER A 18 -9.12 3.19 13.14
CA SER A 18 -8.23 4.31 13.45
C SER A 18 -6.81 3.88 13.84
N SER A 19 -6.61 2.59 14.12
CA SER A 19 -5.30 2.00 14.31
C SER A 19 -5.28 0.58 13.78
N ILE A 20 -4.11 0.12 13.33
CA ILE A 20 -3.88 -1.29 13.00
C ILE A 20 -4.12 -2.23 14.18
N LEU A 21 -4.06 -1.75 15.43
CA LEU A 21 -4.37 -2.52 16.63
C LEU A 21 -5.86 -2.86 16.78
N ASP A 22 -6.74 -2.19 16.05
CA ASP A 22 -8.19 -2.43 16.06
C ASP A 22 -8.58 -3.70 15.27
N VAL A 23 -7.62 -4.39 14.66
CA VAL A 23 -7.77 -5.66 13.94
C VAL A 23 -6.72 -6.65 14.41
N SER A 24 -7.09 -7.92 14.54
CA SER A 24 -6.13 -8.95 14.94
C SER A 24 -5.04 -9.13 13.88
N SER A 25 -3.80 -9.34 14.33
CA SER A 25 -2.68 -9.63 13.43
C SER A 25 -2.95 -10.85 12.55
N HIS A 26 -3.55 -11.90 13.11
CA HIS A 26 -3.90 -13.10 12.37
C HIS A 26 -4.83 -12.82 11.17
N GLU A 27 -5.87 -12.00 11.35
CA GLU A 27 -6.80 -11.70 10.25
C GLU A 27 -6.21 -10.77 9.19
N TRP A 28 -5.45 -9.76 9.63
CA TRP A 28 -4.74 -8.86 8.70
C TRP A 28 -3.69 -9.62 7.88
N ASP A 29 -2.82 -10.36 8.56
CA ASP A 29 -1.72 -11.10 7.95
C ASP A 29 -2.23 -12.21 7.03
N SER A 30 -3.38 -12.80 7.37
CA SER A 30 -4.07 -13.73 6.48
C SER A 30 -4.48 -13.08 5.15
N CYS A 31 -4.96 -11.84 5.16
CA CYS A 31 -5.26 -11.09 3.93
C CYS A 31 -3.98 -10.77 3.15
N ALA A 32 -2.91 -10.37 3.85
CA ALA A 32 -1.62 -10.08 3.23
C ALA A 32 -1.02 -11.32 2.55
N LEU A 33 -1.08 -12.48 3.22
CA LEU A 33 -0.59 -13.75 2.70
C LEU A 33 -1.38 -14.20 1.46
N ASP A 34 -2.71 -14.17 1.52
CA ASP A 34 -3.57 -14.55 0.39
C ASP A 34 -3.39 -13.62 -0.82
N ALA A 35 -3.22 -12.31 -0.60
CA ALA A 35 -3.05 -11.32 -1.65
C ALA A 35 -1.68 -11.39 -2.36
N THR A 36 -0.64 -11.82 -1.64
CA THR A 36 0.73 -11.93 -2.19
C THR A 36 1.04 -13.34 -2.71
N GLY A 37 0.40 -14.36 -2.14
CA GLY A 37 0.67 -15.77 -2.37
C GLY A 37 1.70 -16.31 -1.37
N PRO A 38 1.64 -17.61 -1.02
CA PRO A 38 2.45 -18.21 0.04
C PRO A 38 3.96 -18.14 -0.20
N GLU A 39 4.39 -18.08 -1.46
CA GLU A 39 5.81 -18.00 -1.84
C GLU A 39 6.36 -16.56 -1.87
N LYS A 40 5.51 -15.54 -1.68
CA LYS A 40 5.87 -14.13 -1.85
C LYS A 40 5.45 -13.28 -0.66
N PHE A 41 5.73 -13.76 0.55
CA PHE A 41 5.49 -12.98 1.76
C PHE A 41 6.15 -11.59 1.68
N ASN A 42 5.35 -10.56 1.91
CA ASN A 42 5.82 -9.18 1.96
C ASN A 42 5.77 -8.68 3.41
N PRO A 43 6.92 -8.57 4.12
CA PRO A 43 6.94 -8.18 5.53
C PRO A 43 6.37 -6.77 5.75
N PHE A 44 6.45 -5.90 4.75
CA PHE A 44 5.98 -4.52 4.83
C PHE A 44 4.46 -4.39 4.85
N LEU A 45 3.73 -5.45 4.48
CA LEU A 45 2.27 -5.50 4.55
C LEU A 45 1.77 -6.19 5.82
N SER A 46 2.68 -6.73 6.65
CA SER A 46 2.30 -7.39 7.89
C SER A 46 1.76 -6.41 8.92
N HIS A 47 0.87 -6.90 9.76
CA HIS A 47 0.35 -6.20 10.93
C HIS A 47 1.50 -5.71 11.82
N GLY A 48 2.46 -6.58 12.15
CA GLY A 48 3.58 -6.23 13.01
C GLY A 48 4.44 -5.08 12.47
N PHE A 49 4.64 -4.99 11.16
CA PHE A 49 5.36 -3.88 10.56
C PHE A 49 4.58 -2.56 10.68
N LEU A 50 3.28 -2.57 10.35
CA LEU A 50 2.43 -1.37 10.44
C LEU A 50 2.23 -0.92 11.90
N SER A 51 2.02 -1.87 12.82
CA SER A 51 1.95 -1.62 14.27
C SER A 51 3.21 -0.95 14.77
N SER A 52 4.38 -1.45 14.37
CA SER A 52 5.66 -0.85 14.76
C SER A 52 5.76 0.61 14.32
N LEU A 53 5.23 0.98 13.15
CA LEU A 53 5.25 2.37 12.67
C LEU A 53 4.29 3.28 13.44
N GLU A 54 3.12 2.77 13.82
CA GLU A 54 2.13 3.51 14.61
C GLU A 54 2.58 3.65 16.07
N GLU A 55 2.98 2.57 16.72
CA GLU A 55 3.37 2.54 18.13
C GLU A 55 4.65 3.34 18.42
N THR A 56 5.58 3.41 17.45
CA THR A 56 6.78 4.25 17.58
C THR A 56 6.53 5.73 17.27
N GLY A 57 5.32 6.11 16.85
CA GLY A 57 4.97 7.47 16.49
C GLY A 57 5.51 7.93 15.13
N CYS A 58 6.00 7.01 14.28
CA CYS A 58 6.49 7.36 12.95
C CYS A 58 5.35 7.68 11.98
N ALA A 59 4.31 6.85 11.97
CA ALA A 59 3.15 6.96 11.09
C ALA A 59 1.87 7.26 11.90
N VAL A 60 1.81 8.44 12.50
CA VAL A 60 0.67 8.88 13.34
C VAL A 60 0.18 10.28 12.93
N LYS A 61 -0.95 10.70 13.49
CA LYS A 61 -1.56 12.00 13.17
C LYS A 61 -0.60 13.17 13.40
N GLU A 62 0.17 13.13 14.47
CA GLU A 62 1.13 14.16 14.90
C GLU A 62 2.24 14.36 13.86
N THR A 63 2.61 13.29 13.14
CA THR A 63 3.59 13.33 12.04
C THR A 63 2.93 13.44 10.67
N GLY A 64 1.64 13.81 10.62
CA GLY A 64 0.91 13.99 9.36
C GLY A 64 0.57 12.70 8.63
N TRP A 65 0.51 11.57 9.36
CA TRP A 65 0.18 10.21 8.91
C TRP A 65 -0.97 9.64 9.75
N MET A 66 -2.16 10.24 9.71
CA MET A 66 -3.28 9.75 10.53
C MET A 66 -3.81 8.41 9.98
N PRO A 67 -3.74 7.30 10.73
CA PRO A 67 -4.20 6.01 10.24
C PRO A 67 -5.72 5.98 10.04
N SER A 68 -6.17 5.27 9.02
CA SER A 68 -7.58 5.14 8.62
C SER A 68 -7.80 3.86 7.82
N HIS A 69 -7.27 2.73 8.28
CA HIS A 69 -7.24 1.48 7.51
C HIS A 69 -8.65 0.98 7.16
N ILE A 70 -8.75 0.31 6.01
CA ILE A 70 -10.00 -0.28 5.54
C ILE A 70 -10.09 -1.73 6.00
N ILE A 71 -11.27 -2.12 6.48
CA ILE A 71 -11.64 -3.52 6.76
C ILE A 71 -12.93 -3.83 6.01
N ALA A 72 -12.92 -4.90 5.22
CA ALA A 72 -14.09 -5.45 4.54
C ALA A 72 -14.49 -6.79 5.19
N LYS A 73 -15.76 -6.95 5.52
CA LYS A 73 -16.30 -8.13 6.20
C LYS A 73 -17.51 -8.72 5.50
N ASP A 74 -17.76 -10.00 5.73
CA ASP A 74 -19.03 -10.65 5.37
C ASP A 74 -20.10 -10.49 6.47
N GLU A 75 -21.29 -11.02 6.21
CA GLU A 75 -22.42 -10.99 7.15
C GLU A 75 -22.18 -11.79 8.44
N SER A 76 -21.15 -12.63 8.47
CA SER A 76 -20.73 -13.41 9.63
C SER A 76 -19.52 -12.78 10.34
N GLU A 77 -19.22 -11.50 10.04
CA GLU A 77 -18.11 -10.72 10.60
C GLU A 77 -16.71 -11.23 10.23
N ASN A 78 -16.57 -12.16 9.29
CA ASN A 78 -15.26 -12.62 8.83
C ASN A 78 -14.59 -11.55 7.97
N ILE A 79 -13.31 -11.25 8.23
CA ILE A 79 -12.56 -10.31 7.39
C ILE A 79 -12.26 -10.95 6.02
N LEU A 80 -12.75 -10.29 4.98
CA LEU A 80 -12.58 -10.67 3.58
C LEU A 80 -11.48 -9.88 2.87
N GLY A 81 -11.14 -8.70 3.38
CA GLY A 81 -10.04 -7.92 2.85
C GLY A 81 -9.75 -6.67 3.67
N VAL A 82 -8.55 -6.15 3.51
CA VAL A 82 -8.04 -5.00 4.24
C VAL A 82 -7.21 -4.10 3.31
N ALA A 83 -7.03 -2.82 3.68
CA ALA A 83 -6.09 -1.95 2.99
C ALA A 83 -5.43 -0.96 3.97
N PRO A 84 -4.09 -0.80 3.98
CA PRO A 84 -3.46 0.24 4.74
C PRO A 84 -3.78 1.60 4.11
N LEU A 85 -4.33 2.50 4.90
CA LEU A 85 -4.79 3.81 4.44
C LEU A 85 -4.46 4.85 5.51
N TYR A 86 -3.93 5.98 5.06
CA TYR A 86 -3.57 7.10 5.93
C TYR A 86 -4.12 8.39 5.35
N LEU A 87 -4.67 9.26 6.21
CA LEU A 87 -4.96 10.64 5.87
C LEU A 87 -3.68 11.46 6.07
N LYS A 88 -3.17 12.01 4.97
CA LYS A 88 -1.89 12.73 4.90
C LYS A 88 -2.08 14.22 4.88
N SER A 89 -1.31 14.95 5.69
CA SER A 89 -1.25 16.41 5.69
C SER A 89 -0.07 17.00 4.89
N HIS A 90 0.80 16.15 4.34
CA HIS A 90 1.99 16.53 3.54
C HIS A 90 2.56 15.33 2.75
N SER A 91 3.51 15.57 1.84
CA SER A 91 4.16 14.55 0.98
C SER A 91 5.17 13.63 1.65
N TYR A 92 5.82 14.08 2.75
CA TYR A 92 6.96 13.37 3.32
C TYR A 92 6.65 11.92 3.70
N GLY A 93 7.55 11.01 3.29
CA GLY A 93 7.51 9.57 3.60
C GLY A 93 6.78 8.71 2.57
N GLU A 94 6.17 9.29 1.54
CA GLU A 94 5.39 8.55 0.53
C GLU A 94 6.21 8.05 -0.66
N PHE A 95 7.45 8.52 -0.81
CA PHE A 95 8.35 8.24 -1.96
C PHE A 95 7.79 8.61 -3.35
N VAL A 96 6.69 9.36 -3.36
CA VAL A 96 6.08 10.00 -4.53
C VAL A 96 5.93 11.48 -4.16
N PHE A 97 6.97 12.27 -4.43
CA PHE A 97 6.98 13.68 -4.06
C PHE A 97 6.00 14.47 -4.93
N ASP A 98 4.92 14.92 -4.31
CA ASP A 98 3.80 15.62 -4.95
C ASP A 98 3.75 17.12 -4.66
N HIS A 99 4.85 17.69 -4.16
CA HIS A 99 4.99 19.13 -3.93
C HIS A 99 4.57 19.96 -5.16
N SER A 100 4.98 19.56 -6.36
CA SER A 100 4.58 20.24 -7.60
C SER A 100 3.06 20.26 -7.86
N TRP A 101 2.33 19.23 -7.43
CA TRP A 101 0.86 19.21 -7.52
C TRP A 101 0.22 20.06 -6.43
N ALA A 102 0.79 20.02 -5.22
CA ALA A 102 0.35 20.88 -4.13
C ALA A 102 0.49 22.37 -4.49
N ASP A 103 1.66 22.76 -5.02
CA ASP A 103 1.94 24.13 -5.45
C ASP A 103 0.98 24.60 -6.56
N ALA A 104 0.66 23.71 -7.51
CA ALA A 104 -0.33 24.00 -8.54
C ALA A 104 -1.73 24.23 -7.95
N TYR A 105 -2.19 23.35 -7.06
CA TYR A 105 -3.50 23.52 -6.38
C TYR A 105 -3.58 24.85 -5.63
N TYR A 106 -2.55 25.17 -4.85
CA TYR A 106 -2.51 26.42 -4.09
C TYR A 106 -2.48 27.65 -5.00
N SER A 107 -1.80 27.58 -6.14
CA SER A 107 -1.79 28.66 -7.14
C SER A 107 -3.18 28.94 -7.72
N PHE A 108 -4.09 27.95 -7.71
CA PHE A 108 -5.50 28.10 -8.09
C PHE A 108 -6.44 28.31 -6.88
N GLY A 109 -5.91 28.55 -5.68
CA GLY A 109 -6.70 28.78 -4.46
C GLY A 109 -7.35 27.51 -3.88
N ALA A 110 -6.99 26.33 -4.38
CA ALA A 110 -7.46 25.04 -3.86
C ALA A 110 -6.48 24.45 -2.86
N ARG A 111 -6.98 23.67 -1.89
CA ARG A 111 -6.12 22.94 -0.95
C ARG A 111 -5.79 21.56 -1.49
N TYR A 112 -4.50 21.21 -1.46
CA TYR A 112 -4.06 19.87 -1.85
C TYR A 112 -4.00 18.89 -0.67
N TYR A 113 -3.79 19.36 0.56
CA TYR A 113 -3.89 18.53 1.75
C TYR A 113 -5.10 18.94 2.60
N PRO A 114 -5.73 17.98 3.32
CA PRO A 114 -5.33 16.59 3.40
C PRO A 114 -5.75 15.76 2.17
N LYS A 115 -5.10 14.62 1.99
CA LYS A 115 -5.42 13.60 0.97
C LYS A 115 -5.38 12.21 1.60
N PHE A 116 -6.05 11.24 0.98
CA PHE A 116 -5.90 9.84 1.35
C PHE A 116 -4.75 9.17 0.62
N GLN A 117 -4.00 8.36 1.34
CA GLN A 117 -2.83 7.66 0.84
C GLN A 117 -2.90 6.18 1.25
N CYS A 118 -3.19 5.32 0.27
CA CYS A 118 -3.15 3.87 0.43
C CYS A 118 -1.75 3.38 0.04
N CYS A 119 -0.93 3.10 1.06
CA CYS A 119 0.45 2.68 0.89
C CYS A 119 0.98 1.99 2.14
N VAL A 120 2.18 1.44 2.02
CA VAL A 120 3.04 1.19 3.18
C VAL A 120 3.85 2.47 3.47
N PRO A 121 3.80 3.04 4.69
CA PRO A 121 4.60 4.22 5.01
C PRO A 121 6.09 3.96 4.88
N PHE A 122 6.83 4.97 4.44
CA PHE A 122 8.29 5.00 4.35
C PHE A 122 8.93 3.89 3.49
N THR A 123 8.14 3.20 2.66
CA THR A 123 8.57 1.97 1.99
C THR A 123 8.12 1.95 0.53
N PRO A 124 9.01 2.23 -0.45
CA PRO A 124 8.67 2.25 -1.88
C PRO A 124 8.67 0.85 -2.50
N VAL A 125 8.14 -0.16 -1.81
CA VAL A 125 8.14 -1.56 -2.29
C VAL A 125 6.85 -1.85 -3.03
N THR A 126 6.97 -2.22 -4.31
CA THR A 126 5.85 -2.62 -5.14
C THR A 126 5.18 -3.90 -4.61
N GLY A 127 3.86 -3.87 -4.45
CA GLY A 127 3.07 -4.99 -3.97
C GLY A 127 1.58 -4.63 -3.88
N PRO A 128 0.70 -5.59 -3.56
CA PRO A 128 -0.72 -5.28 -3.43
C PRO A 128 -0.96 -4.23 -2.32
N ARG A 129 -1.99 -3.41 -2.49
CA ARG A 129 -2.44 -2.42 -1.49
C ARG A 129 -3.83 -2.72 -0.98
N ILE A 130 -4.68 -3.32 -1.80
CA ILE A 130 -5.95 -3.88 -1.40
C ILE A 130 -5.75 -5.39 -1.24
N LEU A 131 -5.70 -5.83 0.02
CA LEU A 131 -5.33 -7.19 0.41
C LEU A 131 -6.61 -8.00 0.60
N VAL A 132 -6.94 -8.88 -0.34
CA VAL A 132 -8.21 -9.64 -0.31
C VAL A 132 -7.92 -11.12 -0.06
N ARG A 133 -8.72 -11.74 0.83
CA ARG A 133 -8.71 -13.18 1.06
C ARG A 133 -8.93 -13.96 -0.24
N ASN A 134 -8.34 -15.14 -0.34
CA ASN A 134 -8.50 -16.00 -1.52
C ASN A 134 -9.86 -16.72 -1.50
N THR A 135 -10.92 -16.01 -1.90
CA THR A 135 -12.29 -16.52 -1.99
C THR A 135 -12.78 -16.54 -3.44
N SER A 136 -13.87 -17.28 -3.70
CA SER A 136 -14.51 -17.33 -5.03
C SER A 136 -15.08 -15.99 -5.50
N PHE A 137 -15.26 -15.02 -4.60
CA PHE A 137 -15.82 -13.69 -4.86
C PHE A 137 -14.81 -12.57 -4.56
N LYS A 138 -13.50 -12.86 -4.56
CA LYS A 138 -12.44 -11.89 -4.26
C LYS A 138 -12.49 -10.62 -5.13
N ASP A 139 -12.87 -10.73 -6.40
CA ASP A 139 -12.97 -9.57 -7.29
C ASP A 139 -14.15 -8.66 -6.87
N GLN A 140 -15.25 -9.23 -6.39
CA GLN A 140 -16.35 -8.47 -5.80
C GLN A 140 -15.89 -7.72 -4.54
N VAL A 141 -15.13 -8.37 -3.65
CA VAL A 141 -14.59 -7.73 -2.44
C VAL A 141 -13.66 -6.58 -2.80
N PHE A 142 -12.77 -6.80 -3.78
CA PHE A 142 -11.89 -5.76 -4.31
C PHE A 142 -12.69 -4.55 -4.81
N ASP A 143 -13.74 -4.79 -5.61
CA ASP A 143 -14.59 -3.72 -6.15
C ASP A 143 -15.33 -2.94 -5.06
N VAL A 144 -15.81 -3.64 -4.03
CA VAL A 144 -16.45 -3.03 -2.86
C VAL A 144 -15.46 -2.15 -2.09
N ILE A 145 -14.23 -2.63 -1.87
CA ILE A 145 -13.18 -1.83 -1.21
C ILE A 145 -12.81 -0.59 -2.05
N VAL A 146 -12.63 -0.74 -3.36
CA VAL A 146 -12.32 0.39 -4.26
C VAL A 146 -13.45 1.43 -4.25
N THR A 147 -14.69 0.98 -4.27
CA THR A 147 -15.86 1.87 -4.19
C THR A 147 -15.90 2.59 -2.85
N ALA A 148 -15.69 1.88 -1.74
CA ALA A 148 -15.65 2.47 -0.40
C ALA A 148 -14.52 3.51 -0.26
N LEU A 149 -13.35 3.26 -0.83
CA LEU A 149 -12.24 4.22 -0.87
C LEU A 149 -12.62 5.51 -1.62
N LYS A 150 -13.28 5.40 -2.77
CA LYS A 150 -13.76 6.55 -3.55
C LYS A 150 -14.84 7.33 -2.79
N ASP A 151 -15.81 6.63 -2.21
CA ASP A 151 -16.88 7.24 -1.43
C ASP A 151 -16.35 7.95 -0.18
N LEU A 152 -15.40 7.33 0.52
CA LEU A 152 -14.71 7.94 1.66
C LEU A 152 -14.02 9.24 1.25
N THR A 153 -13.30 9.23 0.13
CA THR A 153 -12.61 10.41 -0.40
C THR A 153 -13.59 11.55 -0.66
N ALA A 154 -14.74 11.26 -1.30
CA ALA A 154 -15.78 12.26 -1.56
C ALA A 154 -16.43 12.78 -0.27
N LYS A 155 -16.78 11.89 0.67
CA LYS A 155 -17.45 12.24 1.94
C LYS A 155 -16.55 13.03 2.89
N SER A 156 -15.26 12.73 2.91
CA SER A 156 -14.28 13.43 3.76
C SER A 156 -13.84 14.78 3.21
N GLN A 157 -14.29 15.17 2.01
CA GLN A 157 -13.92 16.43 1.35
C GLN A 157 -12.40 16.64 1.26
N VAL A 158 -11.65 15.55 1.05
CA VAL A 158 -10.21 15.59 0.81
C VAL A 158 -9.94 15.84 -0.67
N SER A 159 -8.73 16.31 -1.00
CA SER A 159 -8.39 16.70 -2.38
C SER A 159 -8.33 15.50 -3.34
N SER A 160 -7.83 14.36 -2.86
CA SER A 160 -7.57 13.17 -3.68
C SER A 160 -7.37 11.90 -2.83
N LEU A 161 -7.40 10.76 -3.53
CA LEU A 161 -6.96 9.46 -3.04
C LEU A 161 -5.85 8.94 -3.94
N HIS A 162 -4.76 8.50 -3.32
CA HIS A 162 -3.58 7.97 -3.98
C HIS A 162 -3.35 6.53 -3.54
N ILE A 163 -3.04 5.65 -4.49
CA ILE A 163 -2.59 4.28 -4.22
C ILE A 163 -1.19 4.16 -4.81
N THR A 164 -0.15 4.09 -3.96
CA THR A 164 1.25 4.13 -4.43
C THR A 164 1.94 2.77 -4.32
N PHE A 165 2.73 2.48 -5.35
CA PHE A 165 3.41 1.20 -5.56
C PHE A 165 2.48 -0.02 -5.52
N PRO A 166 1.26 0.02 -6.13
CA PRO A 166 0.42 -1.18 -6.26
C PRO A 166 1.12 -2.23 -7.14
N SER A 167 0.69 -3.48 -7.03
CA SER A 167 1.12 -4.52 -7.98
C SER A 167 0.67 -4.15 -9.40
N GLU A 168 1.36 -4.65 -10.43
CA GLU A 168 1.00 -4.36 -11.82
C GLU A 168 -0.45 -4.78 -12.15
N ALA A 169 -0.87 -5.96 -11.69
CA ALA A 169 -2.24 -6.43 -11.88
C ALA A 169 -3.26 -5.50 -11.22
N GLU A 170 -2.97 -5.03 -10.00
CA GLU A 170 -3.81 -4.05 -9.29
C GLU A 170 -3.80 -2.68 -9.99
N TRP A 171 -2.66 -2.24 -10.53
CA TRP A 171 -2.52 -1.00 -11.28
C TRP A 171 -3.39 -0.96 -12.54
N TYR A 172 -3.51 -2.09 -13.26
CA TYR A 172 -4.45 -2.21 -14.39
C TYR A 172 -5.90 -2.26 -13.91
N LYS A 173 -6.22 -3.05 -12.88
CA LYS A 173 -7.58 -3.12 -12.33
C LYS A 173 -8.08 -1.74 -11.87
N LEU A 174 -7.25 -0.97 -11.18
CA LEU A 174 -7.61 0.36 -10.68
C LEU A 174 -7.92 1.35 -11.81
N LYS A 175 -7.23 1.25 -12.96
CA LYS A 175 -7.52 2.05 -14.15
C LYS A 175 -8.95 1.87 -14.62
N ASP A 176 -9.40 0.62 -14.72
CA ASP A 176 -10.76 0.27 -15.16
C ASP A 176 -11.84 0.76 -14.18
N ARG A 177 -11.43 1.19 -12.98
CA ARG A 177 -12.29 1.73 -11.92
C ARG A 177 -12.19 3.26 -11.77
N GLY A 178 -11.53 3.91 -12.74
CA GLY A 178 -11.46 5.37 -12.87
C GLY A 178 -10.25 6.03 -12.20
N PHE A 179 -9.25 5.26 -11.78
CA PHE A 179 -7.99 5.84 -11.28
C PHE A 179 -7.10 6.30 -12.42
N LEU A 180 -6.46 7.46 -12.25
CA LEU A 180 -5.44 7.93 -13.16
C LEU A 180 -4.13 7.17 -12.91
N GLN A 181 -3.57 6.64 -14.00
CA GLN A 181 -2.33 5.87 -13.95
C GLN A 181 -1.11 6.79 -14.04
N ARG A 182 -0.21 6.69 -13.06
CA ARG A 182 1.13 7.30 -13.09
C ARG A 182 2.19 6.22 -13.24
N ILE A 183 3.18 6.48 -14.08
CA ILE A 183 4.36 5.64 -14.24
C ILE A 183 5.53 6.32 -13.53
N GLY A 184 6.30 5.54 -12.78
CA GLY A 184 7.54 5.95 -12.13
C GLY A 184 8.65 4.97 -12.45
N MET A 185 9.91 5.39 -12.25
CA MET A 185 11.08 4.54 -12.47
C MET A 185 11.70 4.17 -11.13
N GLN A 186 12.00 2.89 -10.95
CA GLN A 186 12.73 2.37 -9.80
C GLN A 186 13.98 1.63 -10.28
N TYR A 187 15.08 1.80 -9.54
CA TYR A 187 16.30 1.05 -9.77
C TYR A 187 16.41 -0.04 -8.71
N HIS A 188 16.35 -1.30 -9.13
CA HIS A 188 16.52 -2.43 -8.24
C HIS A 188 17.89 -3.03 -8.44
N TRP A 189 18.67 -3.11 -7.37
CA TRP A 189 19.87 -3.93 -7.38
C TRP A 189 19.47 -5.40 -7.28
N LYS A 190 19.99 -6.23 -8.17
CA LYS A 190 19.83 -7.69 -8.14
C LYS A 190 21.20 -8.31 -7.95
N ASN A 191 21.30 -9.22 -6.99
CA ASN A 191 22.52 -10.01 -6.82
C ASN A 191 22.74 -10.85 -8.08
N ARG A 192 23.90 -10.69 -8.74
CA ARG A 192 24.29 -11.50 -9.91
C ARG A 192 25.05 -12.75 -9.47
N ASN A 193 24.55 -13.42 -8.42
CA ASN A 193 25.18 -14.57 -7.77
C ASN A 193 26.55 -14.28 -7.14
N TYR A 194 26.83 -13.03 -6.74
CA TYR A 194 28.01 -12.73 -5.93
C TYR A 194 27.89 -13.44 -4.58
N LYS A 195 28.94 -14.15 -4.20
CA LYS A 195 29.06 -14.89 -2.93
C LYS A 195 29.79 -14.07 -1.87
N SER A 196 30.44 -12.99 -2.26
CA SER A 196 31.13 -12.07 -1.36
C SER A 196 31.01 -10.62 -1.84
N PHE A 197 31.26 -9.70 -0.91
CA PHE A 197 31.34 -8.28 -1.23
C PHE A 197 32.48 -7.98 -2.20
N ASP A 198 33.58 -8.71 -2.12
CA ASP A 198 34.71 -8.54 -3.04
C ASP A 198 34.35 -8.96 -4.46
N GLU A 199 33.61 -10.05 -4.65
CA GLU A 199 33.09 -10.44 -5.97
C GLU A 199 32.20 -9.34 -6.57
N PHE A 200 31.30 -8.75 -5.78
CA PHE A 200 30.49 -7.60 -6.22
C PHE A 200 31.36 -6.41 -6.65
N LEU A 201 32.43 -6.12 -5.92
CA LEU A 201 33.35 -5.02 -6.23
C LEU A 201 34.20 -5.27 -7.48
N MET A 202 34.39 -6.52 -7.89
CA MET A 202 35.14 -6.86 -9.11
C MET A 202 34.44 -6.38 -10.37
N ASP A 203 33.10 -6.29 -10.36
CA ASP A 203 32.30 -5.75 -11.46
C ASP A 203 32.36 -4.22 -11.58
N MET A 204 33.03 -3.54 -10.65
CA MET A 204 33.21 -2.08 -10.67
C MET A 204 34.56 -1.66 -11.23
N LYS A 205 34.60 -0.46 -11.82
CA LYS A 205 35.85 0.21 -12.18
C LYS A 205 36.75 0.37 -10.94
N GLN A 206 38.07 0.25 -11.15
CA GLN A 206 39.07 0.24 -10.06
C GLN A 206 38.96 1.44 -9.11
N SER A 207 38.70 2.65 -9.64
CA SER A 207 38.52 3.86 -8.82
C SER A 207 37.32 3.74 -7.88
N LYS A 208 36.16 3.31 -8.40
CA LYS A 208 34.94 3.12 -7.62
C LYS A 208 35.11 2.03 -6.55
N ARG A 209 35.76 0.91 -6.92
CA ARG A 209 36.12 -0.16 -5.97
C ARG A 209 37.04 0.36 -4.85
N LYS A 210 38.07 1.15 -5.17
CA LYS A 210 39.00 1.71 -4.18
C LYS A 210 38.27 2.63 -3.20
N ASN A 211 37.40 3.51 -3.69
CA ASN A 211 36.63 4.44 -2.87
C ASN A 211 35.70 3.70 -1.90
N ILE A 212 34.91 2.75 -2.38
CA ILE A 212 33.99 1.97 -1.53
C ILE A 212 34.75 1.22 -0.42
N ARG A 213 35.91 0.63 -0.74
CA ARG A 213 36.76 -0.04 0.27
C ARG A 213 37.30 0.94 1.31
N GLN A 214 37.61 2.17 0.91
CA GLN A 214 38.11 3.20 1.83
C GLN A 214 37.00 3.72 2.75
N GLU A 215 35.78 3.93 2.23
CA GLU A 215 34.62 4.35 3.02
C GLU A 215 34.27 3.33 4.10
N ARG A 216 34.33 2.03 3.82
CA ARG A 216 34.04 0.97 4.81
C ARG A 216 35.09 0.79 5.92
N LYS A 217 36.30 1.34 5.75
CA LYS A 217 37.36 1.26 6.77
C LYS A 217 37.30 2.40 7.78
N LYS A 218 36.49 3.42 7.50
CA LYS A 218 36.20 4.52 8.42
C LYS A 218 35.00 4.15 9.29
#